data_AF-A0A8J9YMG2-F1
#
_entry.id   AF-A0A8J9YMG2-F1
#
_cell.length_a   1.000
_cell.length_b   1.000
_cell.length_c   1.000
_cell.angle_alpha   90.00
_cell.angle_beta   90.00
_cell.angle_gamma   90.00
#
_symmetry.space_group_name_H-M   'P 1'
#
loop_
_entity.id
_entity.type
_entity.pdbx_description
1 polymer ?
#
loop_
_entity_poly.entity_id
_entity_poly.type
_entity_poly.pdbx_seq_one_letter_code
_entity_poly.pdbx_strand_id
1 'polypeptide(L)'
;MLLLLLIFAAGSLAVPLQDKCGYESCTQAEPGVLNVHIVPHTHDDVGWLKTVDQYYYGSRNNIQKAGVQYILDSVIKELWQDPKRRFIYVETAFFWKWWMHQSDDVRHKVDVLVRQGRLQFVGGAWSMNDEAASHYQSTIDQFTWGLRKLFETFDTCGIPRVGWQIDPFGHSREFASLLANMGYDGLFLGRIDYQDKMARLQGKNMEMLWRGDDDLGKPSDIFTGVLYNTYSPPPGFCFDILCDDEPIIDDPYSPMFNVDSRVTKFFEICQNMSNGYKTNNILVTMGEDFQYQDAAMWFINLDKLIQ
;
A
#
# COMPACT_ATOMS: atom_id res chain seq x y z
N MET A 1 51.36 30.19 32.84
CA MET A 1 50.47 30.60 31.73
C MET A 1 50.12 29.33 30.96
N LEU A 2 49.09 28.60 31.41
CA LEU A 2 48.61 27.37 30.76
C LEU A 2 47.24 27.70 30.15
N LEU A 3 47.15 27.72 28.82
CA LEU A 3 45.90 27.88 28.10
C LEU A 3 45.16 26.53 28.11
N LEU A 4 44.02 26.46 28.82
CA LEU A 4 43.05 25.39 28.63
C LEU A 4 42.24 25.68 27.36
N LEU A 5 42.43 24.87 26.33
CA LEU A 5 41.56 24.81 25.15
C LEU A 5 40.31 24.00 25.52
N LEU A 6 39.20 24.70 25.74
CA LEU A 6 37.86 24.12 25.79
C LEU A 6 37.44 23.74 24.37
N ILE A 7 37.46 22.44 24.07
CA ILE A 7 36.87 21.89 22.85
C ILE A 7 35.36 21.84 23.08
N PHE A 8 34.62 22.77 22.48
CA PHE A 8 33.17 22.66 22.35
C PHE A 8 32.87 21.56 21.34
N ALA A 9 32.37 20.42 21.83
CA ALA A 9 31.73 19.43 20.97
C ALA A 9 30.47 20.07 20.38
N ALA A 10 30.51 20.39 19.09
CA ALA A 10 29.32 20.73 18.33
C ALA A 10 28.45 19.46 18.26
N GLY A 11 27.50 19.33 19.19
CA GLY A 11 26.41 18.38 19.05
C GLY A 11 25.70 18.68 17.75
N SER A 12 25.60 17.67 16.87
CA SER A 12 24.74 17.72 15.69
C SER A 12 23.34 18.08 16.15
N LEU A 13 22.93 19.33 15.93
CA LEU A 13 21.53 19.71 16.02
C LEU A 13 20.81 18.85 14.98
N ALA A 14 20.11 17.82 15.44
CA ALA A 14 19.19 17.06 14.61
C ALA A 14 18.25 18.09 13.98
N VAL A 15 18.34 18.26 12.66
CA VAL A 15 17.34 19.03 11.92
C VAL A 15 16.00 18.36 12.24
N PRO A 16 15.01 19.09 12.81
CA PRO A 16 13.73 18.49 13.10
C PRO A 16 13.21 17.86 11.81
N LEU A 17 12.81 16.58 11.87
CA LEU A 17 12.05 16.00 10.77
C LEU A 17 10.80 16.87 10.62
N GLN A 18 10.69 17.56 9.49
CA GLN A 18 9.44 18.21 9.15
C GLN A 18 8.49 17.09 8.71
N ASP A 19 7.49 16.81 9.54
CA ASP A 19 6.42 15.88 9.18
C ASP A 19 5.77 16.37 7.89
N LYS A 20 5.71 15.50 6.89
CA LYS A 20 5.08 15.73 5.59
C LYS A 20 4.12 14.62 5.25
N CYS A 21 3.60 13.87 6.23
CA CYS A 21 2.74 12.71 6.03
C CYS A 21 1.31 13.11 5.61
N GLY A 22 0.47 12.11 5.30
CA GLY A 22 -0.90 12.37 4.83
C GLY A 22 -0.93 13.09 3.47
N TYR A 23 -1.88 14.00 3.29
CA TYR A 23 -2.08 14.74 2.03
C TYR A 23 -0.88 15.60 1.63
N GLU A 24 -0.12 16.11 2.59
CA GLU A 24 1.09 16.91 2.32
C GLU A 24 2.20 16.07 1.67
N SER A 25 2.15 14.73 1.84
CA SER A 25 3.09 13.82 1.22
C SER A 25 2.76 13.55 -0.24
N CYS A 26 1.54 13.83 -0.71
CA CYS A 26 1.08 13.36 -2.01
C CYS A 26 1.90 13.97 -3.15
N THR A 27 2.35 13.12 -4.08
CA THR A 27 2.95 13.59 -5.34
C THR A 27 1.89 14.38 -6.10
N GLN A 28 2.24 15.58 -6.57
CA GLN A 28 1.31 16.43 -7.31
C GLN A 28 1.05 15.81 -8.69
N ALA A 29 -0.23 15.62 -9.01
CA ALA A 29 -0.65 15.19 -10.34
C ALA A 29 -0.39 16.30 -11.37
N GLU A 30 0.06 15.93 -12.56
CA GLU A 30 0.28 16.86 -13.66
C GLU A 30 -1.04 17.13 -14.39
N PRO A 31 -1.50 18.39 -14.50
CA PRO A 31 -2.73 18.71 -15.20
C PRO A 31 -2.64 18.45 -16.71
N GLY A 32 -3.74 18.00 -17.30
CA GLY A 32 -3.84 17.84 -18.76
C GLY A 32 -3.24 16.54 -19.32
N VAL A 33 -2.65 15.70 -18.48
CA VAL A 33 -2.15 14.36 -18.84
C VAL A 33 -2.84 13.27 -18.01
N LEU A 34 -2.74 12.02 -18.46
CA LEU A 34 -3.13 10.86 -17.67
C LEU A 34 -2.07 10.62 -16.59
N ASN A 35 -2.47 10.71 -15.32
CA ASN A 35 -1.64 10.41 -14.17
C ASN A 35 -1.84 8.95 -13.76
N VAL A 36 -0.76 8.18 -13.81
CA VAL A 36 -0.75 6.77 -13.40
C VAL A 36 -0.13 6.67 -12.01
N HIS A 37 -0.97 6.41 -11.01
CA HIS A 37 -0.58 6.25 -9.63
C HIS A 37 -0.16 4.79 -9.40
N ILE A 38 1.15 4.53 -9.49
CA ILE A 38 1.73 3.22 -9.19
C ILE A 38 1.74 3.02 -7.68
N VAL A 39 1.06 1.99 -7.18
CA VAL A 39 0.89 1.70 -5.76
C VAL A 39 1.51 0.34 -5.42
N PRO A 40 2.77 0.32 -4.96
CA PRO A 40 3.42 -0.87 -4.39
C PRO A 40 2.73 -1.33 -3.11
N HIS A 41 2.35 -2.61 -3.05
CA HIS A 41 1.74 -3.22 -1.86
C HIS A 41 2.04 -4.72 -1.78
N THR A 42 1.75 -5.31 -0.63
CA THR A 42 1.65 -6.77 -0.44
C THR A 42 0.30 -7.07 0.19
N HIS A 43 -0.31 -8.20 -0.14
CA HIS A 43 -1.47 -8.71 0.59
C HIS A 43 -1.01 -9.84 1.50
N ASP A 44 -1.01 -9.59 2.81
CA ASP A 44 -0.49 -10.52 3.81
C ASP A 44 -1.62 -11.14 4.63
N ASP A 45 -2.22 -12.24 4.16
CA ASP A 45 -3.29 -12.93 4.90
C ASP A 45 -2.88 -13.26 6.34
N VAL A 46 -3.67 -12.80 7.31
CA VAL A 46 -3.48 -13.11 8.75
C VAL A 46 -4.01 -14.52 9.06
N GLY A 47 -3.49 -15.52 8.32
CA GLY A 47 -3.90 -16.91 8.35
C GLY A 47 -4.87 -17.27 7.23
N TRP A 48 -4.51 -18.28 6.43
CA TRP A 48 -5.30 -18.81 5.32
C TRP A 48 -4.86 -20.25 4.99
N LEU A 49 -3.85 -20.43 4.14
CA LEU A 49 -3.24 -21.74 3.87
C LEU A 49 -2.20 -22.13 4.93
N LYS A 50 -1.56 -21.12 5.52
CA LYS A 50 -0.63 -21.26 6.65
C LYS A 50 -1.18 -20.54 7.88
N THR A 51 -0.67 -20.90 9.05
CA THR A 51 -0.97 -20.13 10.29
C THR A 51 -0.23 -18.79 10.27
N VAL A 52 -0.69 -17.81 11.06
CA VAL A 52 -0.03 -16.49 11.22
C VAL A 52 1.49 -16.60 11.43
N ASP A 53 1.96 -17.40 12.40
CA ASP A 53 3.40 -17.53 12.66
C ASP A 53 4.17 -18.23 11.52
N GLN A 54 3.50 -19.12 10.78
CA GLN A 54 4.13 -19.76 9.62
C GLN A 54 4.30 -18.77 8.46
N TYR A 55 3.33 -17.89 8.23
CA TYR A 55 3.46 -16.77 7.30
C TYR A 55 4.51 -15.77 7.77
N TYR A 56 4.51 -15.40 9.05
CA TYR A 56 5.47 -14.44 9.58
C TYR A 56 6.92 -14.90 9.39
N TYR A 57 7.25 -16.11 9.87
CA TYR A 57 8.62 -16.62 9.84
C TYR A 57 9.05 -17.19 8.48
N GLY A 58 8.11 -17.39 7.56
CA GLY A 58 8.39 -18.04 6.27
C GLY A 58 8.63 -19.56 6.38
N SER A 59 7.95 -20.22 7.31
CA SER A 59 7.99 -21.68 7.41
C SER A 59 6.91 -22.35 6.56
N ARG A 60 7.05 -23.66 6.32
CA ARG A 60 6.16 -24.46 5.47
C ARG A 60 5.96 -23.87 4.06
N ASN A 61 7.04 -23.40 3.44
CA ASN A 61 7.01 -22.84 2.08
C ASN A 61 6.66 -23.87 0.98
N ASN A 62 6.61 -25.16 1.32
CA ASN A 62 6.02 -26.19 0.47
C ASN A 62 4.48 -26.11 0.39
N ILE A 63 3.81 -25.37 1.29
CA ILE A 63 2.37 -25.07 1.22
C ILE A 63 2.16 -23.80 0.39
N GLN A 64 2.82 -22.71 0.80
CA GLN A 64 2.81 -21.42 0.08
C GLN A 64 4.11 -20.68 0.41
N LYS A 65 4.83 -20.23 -0.61
CA LYS A 65 6.09 -19.48 -0.48
C LYS A 65 5.79 -18.05 -0.01
N ALA A 66 5.90 -17.81 1.28
CA ALA A 66 5.50 -16.53 1.89
C ALA A 66 6.19 -16.35 3.24
N GLY A 67 6.82 -15.20 3.47
CA GLY A 67 7.55 -14.88 4.70
C GLY A 67 7.52 -13.40 5.03
N VAL A 68 6.56 -12.96 5.85
CA VAL A 68 6.24 -11.54 6.07
C VAL A 68 7.37 -10.74 6.70
N GLN A 69 8.18 -11.35 7.58
CA GLN A 69 9.34 -10.65 8.14
C GLN A 69 10.34 -10.20 7.04
N TYR A 70 10.52 -11.03 6.00
CA TYR A 70 11.43 -10.72 4.89
C TYR A 70 10.85 -9.63 3.97
N ILE A 71 9.53 -9.60 3.84
CA ILE A 71 8.82 -8.54 3.11
C ILE A 71 9.08 -7.19 3.78
N LEU A 72 8.81 -7.08 5.08
CA LEU A 72 9.02 -5.83 5.82
C LEU A 72 10.50 -5.43 5.84
N ASP A 73 11.42 -6.35 6.10
CA ASP A 73 12.86 -6.06 6.11
C ASP A 73 13.35 -5.50 4.76
N SER A 74 12.95 -6.14 3.65
CA SER A 74 13.39 -5.71 2.31
C SER A 74 12.72 -4.42 1.86
N VAL A 75 11.41 -4.23 2.12
CA VAL A 75 10.71 -2.97 1.82
C VAL A 75 11.33 -1.80 2.56
N ILE A 76 11.59 -1.91 3.87
CA ILE A 76 12.20 -0.81 4.64
C ILE A 76 13.59 -0.47 4.11
N LYS A 77 14.38 -1.48 3.73
CA LYS A 77 15.69 -1.29 3.10
C LYS A 77 15.56 -0.53 1.77
N GLU A 78 14.68 -0.96 0.87
CA GLU A 78 14.55 -0.35 -0.47
C GLU A 78 13.94 1.05 -0.41
N LEU A 79 13.01 1.30 0.51
CA LEU A 79 12.55 2.65 0.80
C LEU A 79 13.70 3.51 1.33
N TRP A 80 14.50 3.03 2.28
CA TRP A 80 15.60 3.83 2.81
C TRP A 80 16.64 4.24 1.75
N GLN A 81 16.81 3.45 0.69
CA GLN A 81 17.81 3.69 -0.36
C GLN A 81 17.44 4.78 -1.36
N ASP A 82 16.16 4.95 -1.72
CA ASP A 82 15.75 5.96 -2.70
C ASP A 82 14.54 6.76 -2.17
N PRO A 83 14.65 8.10 -1.99
CA PRO A 83 13.58 8.95 -1.46
C PRO A 83 12.29 9.00 -2.31
N LYS A 84 12.32 8.56 -3.57
CA LYS A 84 11.15 8.56 -4.46
C LYS A 84 10.22 7.37 -4.23
N ARG A 85 10.76 6.25 -3.74
CA ARG A 85 10.01 5.01 -3.55
C ARG A 85 8.99 5.16 -2.43
N ARG A 86 7.83 4.53 -2.62
CA ARG A 86 6.73 4.47 -1.67
C ARG A 86 6.20 3.06 -1.54
N PHE A 87 5.56 2.77 -0.41
CA PHE A 87 4.91 1.49 -0.17
C PHE A 87 3.71 1.68 0.77
N ILE A 88 2.61 0.98 0.49
CA ILE A 88 1.48 0.88 1.42
C ILE A 88 1.52 -0.45 2.18
N TYR A 89 1.20 -0.42 3.47
CA TYR A 89 1.08 -1.63 4.30
C TYR A 89 -0.26 -1.65 5.05
N VAL A 90 -0.84 -2.84 5.25
CA VAL A 90 -2.24 -2.98 5.68
C VAL A 90 -2.35 -3.70 7.04
N GLU A 91 -1.90 -4.95 7.13
CA GLU A 91 -2.21 -5.83 8.26
C GLU A 91 -1.37 -5.52 9.51
N THR A 92 -1.91 -4.69 10.41
CA THR A 92 -1.18 -4.24 11.59
C THR A 92 -0.77 -5.38 12.54
N ALA A 93 -1.42 -6.55 12.47
CA ALA A 93 -1.01 -7.75 13.20
C ALA A 93 0.44 -8.16 12.88
N PHE A 94 0.78 -8.26 11.59
CA PHE A 94 2.12 -8.62 11.16
C PHE A 94 3.11 -7.49 11.38
N PHE A 95 2.73 -6.26 11.04
CA PHE A 95 3.58 -5.09 11.30
C PHE A 95 3.95 -5.00 12.78
N TRP A 96 2.99 -5.16 13.69
CA TRP A 96 3.24 -5.08 15.12
C TRP A 96 4.14 -6.22 15.61
N LYS A 97 3.91 -7.45 15.14
CA LYS A 97 4.78 -8.58 15.45
C LYS A 97 6.22 -8.29 15.02
N TRP A 98 6.41 -7.79 13.80
CA TRP A 98 7.71 -7.39 13.27
C TRP A 98 8.35 -6.25 14.08
N TRP A 99 7.60 -5.18 14.33
CA TRP A 99 8.02 -3.96 15.02
C TRP A 99 8.63 -4.23 16.40
N MET A 100 8.01 -5.15 17.15
CA MET A 100 8.45 -5.51 18.50
C MET A 100 9.84 -6.17 18.54
N HIS A 101 10.29 -6.73 17.41
CA HIS A 101 11.60 -7.38 17.29
C HIS A 101 12.69 -6.50 16.67
N GLN A 102 12.35 -5.27 16.25
CA GLN A 102 13.31 -4.38 15.58
C GLN A 102 14.24 -3.65 16.54
N SER A 103 15.46 -3.37 16.06
CA SER A 103 16.42 -2.49 16.74
C SER A 103 15.98 -1.04 16.69
N ASP A 104 16.54 -0.21 17.57
CA ASP A 104 16.23 1.23 17.60
C ASP A 104 16.60 1.94 16.29
N ASP A 105 17.64 1.48 15.58
CA ASP A 105 18.02 2.00 14.26
C ASP A 105 16.92 1.74 13.22
N VAL A 106 16.41 0.50 13.15
CA VAL A 106 15.34 0.15 12.19
C VAL A 106 14.05 0.87 12.56
N ARG A 107 13.70 0.93 13.85
CA ARG A 107 12.53 1.68 14.33
C ARG A 107 12.60 3.16 13.95
N HIS A 108 13.77 3.78 14.10
CA HIS A 108 13.99 5.15 13.69
C HIS A 108 13.81 5.35 12.17
N LYS A 109 14.36 4.45 11.34
CA LYS A 109 14.16 4.51 9.87
C LYS A 109 12.68 4.44 9.49
N VAL A 110 11.93 3.54 10.10
CA VAL A 110 10.49 3.41 9.86
C VAL A 110 9.74 4.66 10.28
N ASP A 111 10.00 5.21 11.47
CA ASP A 111 9.39 6.47 11.93
C ASP A 111 9.64 7.59 10.93
N VAL A 112 10.88 7.73 10.44
CA VAL A 112 11.24 8.69 9.38
C VAL A 112 10.45 8.44 8.09
N LEU A 113 10.36 7.19 7.62
CA LEU A 113 9.64 6.84 6.39
C LEU A 113 8.13 7.11 6.50
N VAL A 114 7.52 6.86 7.67
CA VAL A 114 6.11 7.15 7.94
C VAL A 114 5.86 8.66 7.99
N ARG A 115 6.70 9.41 8.70
CA ARG A 115 6.62 10.89 8.78
C ARG A 115 6.81 11.59 7.44
N GLN A 116 7.54 10.97 6.52
CA GLN A 116 7.71 11.44 5.15
C GLN A 116 6.60 10.99 4.19
N GLY A 117 5.66 10.14 4.63
CA GLY A 117 4.62 9.56 3.78
C GLY A 117 5.15 8.59 2.70
N ARG A 118 6.32 7.98 2.97
CA ARG A 118 6.97 7.01 2.08
C ARG A 118 6.60 5.58 2.41
N LEU A 119 6.43 5.28 3.69
CA LEU A 119 5.68 4.13 4.15
C LEU A 119 4.32 4.65 4.65
N GLN A 120 3.23 4.17 4.07
CA GLN A 120 1.89 4.60 4.46
C GLN A 120 1.06 3.41 4.92
N PHE A 121 0.40 3.54 6.08
CA PHE A 121 -0.61 2.58 6.49
C PHE A 121 -1.94 2.89 5.81
N VAL A 122 -2.56 1.87 5.22
CA VAL A 122 -3.93 1.92 4.68
C VAL A 122 -4.76 0.83 5.34
N GLY A 123 -6.07 1.02 5.49
CA GLY A 123 -6.89 0.15 6.34
C GLY A 123 -6.59 0.34 7.82
N GLY A 124 -5.48 -0.20 8.34
CA GLY A 124 -5.04 0.02 9.74
C GLY A 124 -5.73 -0.81 10.81
N ALA A 125 -6.58 -1.75 10.42
CA ALA A 125 -7.13 -2.75 11.33
C ALA A 125 -6.09 -3.84 11.65
N TRP A 126 -6.39 -4.69 12.64
CA TRP A 126 -5.51 -5.81 12.98
C TRP A 126 -5.34 -6.79 11.80
N SER A 127 -6.43 -7.08 11.11
CA SER A 127 -6.48 -7.77 9.82
C SER A 127 -7.47 -7.09 8.88
N MET A 128 -7.35 -7.33 7.58
CA MET A 128 -8.42 -7.04 6.63
C MET A 128 -9.59 -7.99 6.92
N ASN A 129 -10.63 -7.53 7.64
CA ASN A 129 -11.74 -8.40 8.03
C ASN A 129 -12.67 -8.70 6.86
N ASP A 130 -13.25 -9.90 6.90
CA ASP A 130 -14.46 -10.23 6.17
C ASP A 130 -15.60 -9.25 6.50
N GLU A 131 -16.49 -9.02 5.53
CA GLU A 131 -17.62 -8.10 5.63
C GLU A 131 -18.98 -8.82 5.67
N ALA A 132 -19.02 -10.14 5.48
CA ALA A 132 -20.26 -10.91 5.45
C ALA A 132 -20.62 -11.55 6.80
N ALA A 133 -19.64 -12.17 7.46
CA ALA A 133 -19.80 -12.94 8.69
C ALA A 133 -19.21 -12.25 9.93
N SER A 134 -18.70 -11.02 9.79
CA SER A 134 -18.23 -10.21 10.91
C SER A 134 -19.38 -9.47 11.59
N HIS A 135 -19.37 -9.45 12.92
CA HIS A 135 -20.24 -8.56 13.69
C HIS A 135 -19.59 -7.18 13.78
N TYR A 136 -20.37 -6.10 13.62
CA TYR A 136 -19.85 -4.73 13.60
C TYR A 136 -18.98 -4.40 14.82
N GLN A 137 -19.32 -4.92 16.01
CA GLN A 137 -18.51 -4.72 17.22
C GLN A 137 -17.10 -5.32 17.08
N SER A 138 -16.97 -6.53 16.52
CA SER A 138 -15.67 -7.16 16.29
C SER A 138 -14.84 -6.37 15.28
N THR A 139 -15.49 -5.80 14.26
CA THR A 139 -14.85 -4.88 13.32
C THR A 139 -14.34 -3.63 14.03
N ILE A 140 -15.15 -2.99 14.88
CA ILE A 140 -14.74 -1.82 15.67
C ILE A 140 -13.59 -2.18 16.61
N ASP A 141 -13.64 -3.31 17.32
CA ASP A 141 -12.62 -3.73 18.27
C ASP A 141 -11.26 -3.91 17.57
N GLN A 142 -11.24 -4.59 16.43
CA GLN A 142 -9.99 -4.89 15.73
C GLN A 142 -9.40 -3.66 15.00
N PHE A 143 -10.25 -2.74 14.53
CA PHE A 143 -9.82 -1.41 14.08
C PHE A 143 -9.26 -0.58 15.23
N THR A 144 -9.97 -0.52 16.36
CA THR A 144 -9.53 0.24 17.54
C THR A 144 -8.15 -0.23 18.00
N TRP A 145 -7.92 -1.54 18.01
CA TRP A 145 -6.64 -2.10 18.41
C TRP A 145 -5.50 -1.74 17.45
N GLY A 146 -5.68 -1.93 16.14
CA GLY A 146 -4.67 -1.60 15.13
C GLY A 146 -4.36 -0.09 15.09
N LEU A 147 -5.40 0.74 15.00
CA LEU A 147 -5.26 2.20 14.94
C LEU A 147 -4.61 2.78 16.20
N ARG A 148 -4.94 2.25 17.38
CA ARG A 148 -4.28 2.66 18.62
C ARG A 148 -2.79 2.38 18.59
N LYS A 149 -2.37 1.20 18.11
CA LYS A 149 -0.94 0.87 17.99
C LYS A 149 -0.21 1.79 17.04
N LEU A 150 -0.82 2.09 15.88
CA LEU A 150 -0.25 3.02 14.92
C LEU A 150 -0.14 4.44 15.50
N PHE A 151 -1.18 4.93 16.16
CA PHE A 151 -1.19 6.26 16.78
C PHE A 151 -0.16 6.39 17.91
N GLU A 152 -0.11 5.43 18.84
CA GLU A 152 0.86 5.45 19.95
C GLU A 152 2.30 5.36 19.45
N THR A 153 2.54 4.84 18.24
CA THR A 153 3.89 4.66 17.67
C THR A 153 4.31 5.81 16.77
N PHE A 154 3.43 6.30 15.89
CA PHE A 154 3.74 7.27 14.83
C PHE A 154 2.90 8.55 14.90
N ASP A 155 2.15 8.75 15.98
CA ASP A 155 1.21 9.85 16.18
C ASP A 155 0.23 9.97 14.98
N THR A 156 -0.21 11.18 14.65
CA THR A 156 -1.09 11.47 13.52
C THR A 156 -0.58 10.97 12.16
N CYS A 157 0.73 10.81 11.97
CA CYS A 157 1.28 10.25 10.74
C CYS A 157 1.03 8.74 10.59
N GLY A 158 0.75 8.03 11.68
CA GLY A 158 0.37 6.63 11.66
C GLY A 158 -1.09 6.38 11.32
N ILE A 159 -1.95 7.40 11.35
CA ILE A 159 -3.39 7.24 11.14
C ILE A 159 -3.70 7.14 9.64
N PRO A 160 -4.27 6.01 9.16
CA PRO A 160 -4.68 5.87 7.78
C PRO A 160 -5.80 6.85 7.38
N ARG A 161 -5.84 7.19 6.09
CA ARG A 161 -6.91 8.02 5.49
C ARG A 161 -7.86 7.23 4.60
N VAL A 162 -7.44 6.03 4.19
CA VAL A 162 -8.09 5.24 3.15
C VAL A 162 -8.24 3.80 3.63
N GLY A 163 -9.44 3.26 3.50
CA GLY A 163 -9.75 1.85 3.70
C GLY A 163 -9.30 1.02 2.51
N TRP A 164 -8.85 -0.20 2.77
CA TRP A 164 -8.28 -1.09 1.77
C TRP A 164 -8.88 -2.48 1.93
N GLN A 165 -9.94 -2.77 1.17
CA GLN A 165 -10.68 -4.04 1.20
C GLN A 165 -10.56 -4.73 -0.14
N ILE A 166 -9.35 -5.19 -0.44
CA ILE A 166 -9.04 -5.76 -1.75
C ILE A 166 -9.51 -7.21 -1.91
N ASP A 167 -9.57 -7.97 -0.81
CA ASP A 167 -9.83 -9.42 -0.87
C ASP A 167 -11.13 -9.95 -0.22
N PRO A 168 -11.91 -9.21 0.59
CA PRO A 168 -13.20 -9.73 1.07
C PRO A 168 -14.14 -10.12 -0.07
N PHE A 169 -14.93 -11.17 0.15
CA PHE A 169 -15.83 -11.73 -0.86
C PHE A 169 -17.18 -11.00 -0.90
N GLY A 170 -17.14 -9.76 -1.39
CA GLY A 170 -18.25 -8.82 -1.36
C GLY A 170 -18.11 -7.84 -0.20
N HIS A 171 -18.89 -6.76 -0.26
CA HIS A 171 -18.72 -5.60 0.62
C HIS A 171 -20.06 -5.18 1.24
N SER A 172 -20.02 -4.81 2.51
CA SER A 172 -21.20 -4.48 3.30
C SER A 172 -21.41 -2.97 3.38
N ARG A 173 -22.68 -2.57 3.31
CA ARG A 173 -23.07 -1.17 3.48
C ARG A 173 -22.69 -0.64 4.89
N GLU A 174 -22.75 -1.52 5.89
CA GLU A 174 -22.37 -1.23 7.27
C GLU A 174 -20.87 -0.88 7.37
N PHE A 175 -19.98 -1.62 6.70
CA PHE A 175 -18.55 -1.33 6.73
C PHE A 175 -18.21 0.05 6.15
N ALA A 176 -18.86 0.45 5.05
CA ALA A 176 -18.74 1.81 4.51
C ALA A 176 -19.18 2.88 5.52
N SER A 177 -20.32 2.66 6.21
CA SER A 177 -20.80 3.56 7.27
C SER A 177 -19.80 3.67 8.43
N LEU A 178 -19.27 2.54 8.90
CA LEU A 178 -18.28 2.50 9.98
C LEU A 178 -17.00 3.25 9.60
N LEU A 179 -16.44 3.01 8.41
CA LEU A 179 -15.24 3.71 7.96
C LEU A 179 -15.45 5.22 7.85
N ALA A 180 -16.58 5.66 7.28
CA ALA A 180 -16.91 7.08 7.21
C ALA A 180 -16.96 7.71 8.62
N ASN A 181 -17.60 7.04 9.58
CA ASN A 181 -17.66 7.49 10.98
C ASN A 181 -16.30 7.41 11.71
N MET A 182 -15.40 6.53 11.29
CA MET A 182 -14.01 6.49 11.78
C MET A 182 -13.13 7.62 11.19
N GLY A 183 -13.65 8.42 10.26
CA GLY A 183 -12.95 9.56 9.66
C GLY A 183 -12.11 9.22 8.43
N TYR A 184 -12.41 8.11 7.75
CA TYR A 184 -11.79 7.76 6.48
C TYR A 184 -12.35 8.58 5.34
N ASP A 185 -11.46 9.00 4.44
CA ASP A 185 -11.81 9.82 3.28
C ASP A 185 -12.21 8.95 2.07
N GLY A 186 -11.68 7.72 1.99
CA GLY A 186 -11.98 6.81 0.89
C GLY A 186 -11.83 5.33 1.24
N LEU A 187 -12.35 4.48 0.37
CA LEU A 187 -12.33 3.02 0.45
C LEU A 187 -12.05 2.42 -0.94
N PHE A 188 -11.08 1.52 -1.05
CA PHE A 188 -10.81 0.80 -2.29
C PHE A 188 -11.20 -0.67 -2.17
N LEU A 189 -11.85 -1.17 -3.22
CA LEU A 189 -12.44 -2.50 -3.30
C LEU A 189 -11.81 -3.30 -4.44
N GLY A 190 -11.47 -4.57 -4.19
CA GLY A 190 -10.99 -5.47 -5.24
C GLY A 190 -12.10 -6.34 -5.84
N ARG A 191 -12.97 -6.91 -5.01
CA ARG A 191 -13.94 -7.94 -5.40
C ARG A 191 -15.38 -7.43 -5.42
N ILE A 192 -15.92 -7.27 -6.62
CA ILE A 192 -17.35 -7.05 -6.86
C ILE A 192 -17.89 -8.10 -7.84
N ASP A 193 -19.21 -8.24 -7.94
CA ASP A 193 -19.83 -9.12 -8.93
C ASP A 193 -19.33 -8.78 -10.35
N TYR A 194 -19.07 -9.81 -11.16
CA TYR A 194 -18.47 -9.62 -12.48
C TYR A 194 -19.42 -8.87 -13.45
N GLN A 195 -20.74 -9.01 -13.32
CA GLN A 195 -21.71 -8.27 -14.12
C GLN A 195 -21.71 -6.79 -13.71
N ASP A 196 -21.64 -6.51 -12.40
CA ASP A 196 -21.50 -5.14 -11.89
C ASP A 196 -20.19 -4.50 -12.37
N LYS A 197 -19.07 -5.23 -12.31
CA LYS A 197 -17.77 -4.76 -12.81
C LYS A 197 -17.83 -4.39 -14.29
N MET A 198 -18.41 -5.26 -15.13
CA MET A 198 -18.59 -4.99 -16.55
C MET A 198 -19.45 -3.74 -16.79
N ALA A 199 -20.57 -3.60 -16.09
CA ALA A 199 -21.45 -2.45 -16.21
C ALA A 199 -20.77 -1.15 -15.78
N ARG A 200 -19.98 -1.18 -14.69
CA ARG A 200 -19.22 -0.03 -14.18
C ARG A 200 -18.12 0.40 -15.13
N LEU A 201 -17.36 -0.54 -15.69
CA LEU A 201 -16.34 -0.24 -16.69
C LEU A 201 -16.95 0.43 -17.95
N GLN A 202 -18.08 -0.10 -18.45
CA GLN A 202 -18.78 0.49 -19.59
C GLN A 202 -19.38 1.87 -19.29
N GLY A 203 -19.92 2.04 -18.08
CA GLY A 203 -20.57 3.27 -17.64
C GLY A 203 -19.65 4.32 -17.02
N LYS A 204 -18.33 4.07 -16.96
CA LYS A 204 -17.35 4.88 -16.23
C LYS A 204 -17.72 5.13 -14.76
N ASN A 205 -18.26 4.11 -14.08
CA ASN A 205 -18.75 4.17 -12.70
C ASN A 205 -17.94 3.27 -11.75
N MET A 206 -16.64 3.11 -12.03
CA MET A 206 -15.71 2.44 -11.12
C MET A 206 -15.45 3.25 -9.84
N GLU A 207 -15.77 4.54 -9.84
CA GLU A 207 -15.65 5.44 -8.69
C GLU A 207 -17.01 6.05 -8.36
N MET A 208 -17.36 6.05 -7.08
CA MET A 208 -18.64 6.56 -6.58
C MET A 208 -18.51 7.18 -5.19
N LEU A 209 -19.50 7.98 -4.81
CA LEU A 209 -19.74 8.31 -3.41
C LEU A 209 -20.74 7.29 -2.86
N TRP A 210 -20.31 6.45 -1.93
CA TRP A 210 -21.13 5.38 -1.37
C TRP A 210 -21.73 5.83 -0.04
N ARG A 211 -23.07 5.89 0.04
CA ARG A 211 -23.80 6.11 1.29
C ARG A 211 -23.93 4.81 2.09
N GLY A 212 -23.29 4.78 3.26
CA GLY A 212 -23.32 3.64 4.17
C GLY A 212 -24.63 3.51 4.97
N ASP A 213 -25.30 4.63 5.23
CA ASP A 213 -26.52 4.65 6.06
C ASP A 213 -27.48 5.77 5.62
N ASP A 214 -28.74 5.41 5.38
CA ASP A 214 -29.75 6.34 4.88
C ASP A 214 -30.25 7.31 5.95
N ASP A 215 -30.24 6.91 7.23
CA ASP A 215 -30.70 7.70 8.37
C ASP A 215 -29.63 8.70 8.81
N LEU A 216 -28.36 8.29 8.83
CA LEU A 216 -27.23 9.19 9.05
C LEU A 216 -27.09 10.16 7.87
N GLY A 217 -27.27 9.66 6.64
CA GLY A 217 -27.14 10.46 5.42
C GLY A 217 -25.68 10.81 5.12
N LYS A 218 -25.41 12.08 4.78
CA LYS A 218 -24.08 12.56 4.33
C LYS A 218 -22.88 12.20 5.22
N PRO A 219 -22.97 12.17 6.56
CA PRO A 219 -21.87 11.71 7.43
C PRO A 219 -21.45 10.25 7.21
N SER A 220 -22.28 9.43 6.55
CA SER A 220 -21.94 8.06 6.15
C SER A 220 -21.49 7.93 4.69
N ASP A 221 -21.39 9.05 3.96
CA ASP A 221 -20.93 9.05 2.57
C ASP A 221 -19.39 8.91 2.55
N ILE A 222 -18.87 7.90 1.84
CA ILE A 222 -17.42 7.68 1.67
C ILE A 222 -17.07 7.51 0.18
N PHE A 223 -15.96 8.12 -0.27
CA PHE A 223 -15.49 7.90 -1.63
C PHE A 223 -15.09 6.43 -1.78
N THR A 224 -15.61 5.76 -2.80
CA THR A 224 -15.34 4.34 -3.04
C THR A 224 -14.83 4.12 -4.46
N GLY A 225 -13.64 3.53 -4.57
CA GLY A 225 -13.01 3.16 -5.83
C GLY A 225 -12.96 1.64 -5.99
N VAL A 226 -13.47 1.13 -7.10
CA VAL A 226 -13.28 -0.26 -7.51
C VAL A 226 -11.99 -0.36 -8.31
N LEU A 227 -11.11 -1.27 -7.92
CA LEU A 227 -9.83 -1.51 -8.57
C LEU A 227 -10.00 -2.26 -9.91
N TYR A 228 -9.17 -1.89 -10.89
CA TYR A 228 -9.33 -2.38 -12.26
C TYR A 228 -9.01 -3.87 -12.37
N ASN A 229 -7.82 -4.30 -11.93
CA ASN A 229 -7.36 -5.68 -12.01
C ASN A 229 -7.44 -6.41 -10.67
N THR A 230 -8.57 -6.25 -9.96
CA THR A 230 -8.75 -6.78 -8.60
C THR A 230 -7.72 -6.15 -7.66
N TYR A 231 -6.59 -6.77 -7.39
CA TYR A 231 -5.47 -6.13 -6.69
C TYR A 231 -4.11 -6.54 -7.26
N SER A 232 -4.08 -7.10 -8.46
CA SER A 232 -2.88 -7.65 -9.10
C SER A 232 -2.19 -6.59 -9.97
N PRO A 233 -0.89 -6.75 -10.29
CA PRO A 233 -0.25 -5.95 -11.33
C PRO A 233 -0.90 -6.13 -12.70
N PRO A 234 -0.73 -5.18 -13.62
CA PRO A 234 -1.08 -5.37 -15.03
C PRO A 234 -0.44 -6.63 -15.62
N PRO A 235 -1.12 -7.37 -16.52
CA PRO A 235 -0.57 -8.59 -17.11
C PRO A 235 0.79 -8.36 -17.80
N GLY A 236 1.80 -9.09 -17.34
CA GLY A 236 3.18 -8.96 -17.80
C GLY A 236 4.03 -8.00 -16.96
N PHE A 237 3.52 -7.40 -15.89
CA PHE A 237 4.24 -6.45 -15.03
C PHE A 237 4.35 -6.94 -13.58
N CYS A 238 4.33 -8.26 -13.36
CA CYS A 238 4.65 -8.82 -12.05
C CYS A 238 6.17 -8.99 -11.88
N PHE A 239 6.81 -8.12 -11.09
CA PHE A 239 8.26 -8.13 -10.89
C PHE A 239 8.71 -8.84 -9.61
N ASP A 240 7.84 -9.65 -9.02
CA ASP A 240 8.15 -10.38 -7.80
C ASP A 240 9.01 -11.63 -8.05
N ILE A 241 9.73 -12.11 -7.02
CA ILE A 241 10.41 -13.42 -7.04
C ILE A 241 9.45 -14.60 -7.27
N LEU A 242 8.15 -14.41 -7.05
CA LEU A 242 7.10 -15.40 -7.27
C LEU A 242 6.57 -15.42 -8.72
N CYS A 243 7.02 -14.50 -9.57
CA CYS A 243 6.54 -14.32 -10.94
C CYS A 243 7.62 -14.62 -11.99
N ASP A 244 7.15 -14.94 -13.20
CA ASP A 244 8.00 -15.29 -14.35
C ASP A 244 7.95 -14.23 -15.48
N ASP A 245 7.40 -13.05 -15.21
CA ASP A 245 7.33 -11.96 -16.19
C ASP A 245 8.73 -11.38 -16.48
N GLU A 246 8.96 -10.96 -17.73
CA GLU A 246 10.24 -10.37 -18.10
C GLU A 246 10.51 -9.04 -17.36
N PRO A 247 11.72 -8.84 -16.82
CA PRO A 247 12.13 -7.56 -16.26
C PRO A 247 12.34 -6.52 -17.38
N ILE A 248 12.53 -5.27 -16.98
CA ILE A 248 12.95 -4.20 -17.89
C ILE A 248 14.46 -4.28 -18.07
N ILE A 249 14.86 -4.59 -19.31
CA ILE A 249 16.24 -4.72 -19.76
C ILE A 249 16.57 -3.47 -20.59
N ASP A 250 17.30 -2.56 -19.97
CA ASP A 250 17.62 -1.21 -20.44
C ASP A 250 19.08 -1.04 -20.90
N ASP A 251 19.88 -2.11 -20.88
CA ASP A 251 21.22 -2.12 -21.48
C ASP A 251 21.10 -2.13 -23.02
N PRO A 252 21.48 -1.04 -23.72
CA PRO A 252 21.33 -0.94 -25.17
C PRO A 252 22.22 -1.93 -25.95
N TYR A 253 23.20 -2.55 -25.30
CA TYR A 253 24.06 -3.57 -25.91
C TYR A 253 23.57 -4.99 -25.65
N SER A 254 22.57 -5.17 -24.79
CA SER A 254 21.98 -6.48 -24.55
C SER A 254 21.13 -6.90 -25.74
N PRO A 255 21.29 -8.13 -26.28
CA PRO A 255 20.39 -8.65 -27.29
C PRO A 255 18.95 -8.85 -26.78
N MET A 256 18.75 -8.73 -25.46
CA MET A 256 17.45 -8.82 -24.79
C MET A 256 16.87 -7.45 -24.43
N PHE A 257 17.44 -6.33 -24.92
CA PHE A 257 16.88 -5.00 -24.69
C PHE A 257 15.39 -4.95 -25.05
N ASN A 258 14.55 -4.48 -24.12
CA ASN A 258 13.10 -4.55 -24.27
C ASN A 258 12.34 -3.28 -23.83
N VAL A 259 13.02 -2.17 -23.51
CA VAL A 259 12.38 -0.96 -22.96
C VAL A 259 11.19 -0.48 -23.81
N ASP A 260 11.38 -0.31 -25.12
CA ASP A 260 10.34 0.23 -26.01
C ASP A 260 9.07 -0.62 -26.01
N SER A 261 9.20 -1.95 -26.04
CA SER A 261 8.05 -2.87 -26.04
C SER A 261 7.36 -2.91 -24.68
N ARG A 262 8.12 -2.87 -23.58
CA ARG A 262 7.61 -2.81 -22.21
C ARG A 262 6.82 -1.52 -21.98
N VAL A 263 7.37 -0.36 -22.32
CA VAL A 263 6.72 0.94 -22.15
C VAL A 263 5.46 1.03 -23.01
N THR A 264 5.53 0.63 -24.28
CA THR A 264 4.36 0.63 -25.18
C THR A 264 3.23 -0.21 -24.62
N LYS A 265 3.52 -1.44 -24.17
CA LYS A 265 2.52 -2.33 -23.58
C LYS A 265 1.92 -1.75 -22.29
N PHE A 266 2.75 -1.17 -21.41
CA PHE A 266 2.26 -0.55 -20.17
C PHE A 266 1.31 0.62 -20.47
N PHE A 267 1.67 1.45 -21.44
CA PHE A 267 0.88 2.59 -21.87
C PHE A 267 -0.47 2.16 -22.45
N GLU A 268 -0.50 1.14 -23.32
CA GLU A 268 -1.75 0.58 -23.86
C GLU A 268 -2.67 0.06 -22.74
N ILE A 269 -2.11 -0.62 -21.73
CA ILE A 269 -2.89 -1.08 -20.57
C ILE A 269 -3.45 0.12 -19.79
N CYS A 270 -2.63 1.11 -19.48
CA CYS A 270 -3.06 2.31 -18.73
C CYS A 270 -4.14 3.10 -19.49
N GLN A 271 -4.01 3.25 -20.80
CA GLN A 271 -5.03 3.87 -21.65
C GLN A 271 -6.35 3.10 -21.60
N ASN A 272 -6.29 1.77 -21.74
CA ASN A 272 -7.49 0.93 -21.63
C ASN A 272 -8.13 1.03 -20.24
N MET A 273 -7.32 1.03 -19.17
CA MET A 273 -7.79 1.22 -17.80
C MET A 273 -8.53 2.55 -17.63
N SER A 274 -7.96 3.65 -18.15
CA SER A 274 -8.53 4.99 -18.05
C SER A 274 -9.95 5.12 -18.62
N ASN A 275 -10.34 4.24 -19.55
CA ASN A 275 -11.68 4.25 -20.12
C ASN A 275 -12.76 3.89 -19.09
N GLY A 276 -12.41 3.21 -17.99
CA GLY A 276 -13.32 2.84 -16.91
C GLY A 276 -13.48 3.88 -15.79
N TYR A 277 -12.64 4.92 -15.78
CA TYR A 277 -12.58 5.93 -14.71
C TYR A 277 -13.02 7.30 -15.22
N LYS A 278 -13.45 8.18 -14.31
CA LYS A 278 -13.99 9.50 -14.68
C LYS A 278 -12.92 10.57 -14.85
N THR A 279 -11.83 10.46 -14.09
CA THR A 279 -10.77 11.46 -14.06
C THR A 279 -9.56 11.03 -14.88
N ASN A 280 -8.60 11.94 -15.08
CA ASN A 280 -7.30 11.62 -15.66
C ASN A 280 -6.32 11.05 -14.61
N ASN A 281 -6.82 10.37 -13.58
CA ASN A 281 -6.03 9.68 -12.57
C ASN A 281 -6.48 8.24 -12.53
N ILE A 282 -5.54 7.30 -12.66
CA ILE A 282 -5.80 5.88 -12.46
C ILE A 282 -4.84 5.33 -11.42
N LEU A 283 -5.32 4.39 -10.61
CA LEU A 283 -4.51 3.66 -9.66
C LEU A 283 -4.13 2.31 -10.25
N VAL A 284 -2.83 1.98 -10.19
CA VAL A 284 -2.28 0.69 -10.61
C VAL A 284 -1.65 0.01 -9.41
N THR A 285 -2.29 -1.05 -8.94
CA THR A 285 -1.75 -1.94 -7.90
C THR A 285 -0.54 -2.69 -8.44
N MET A 286 0.61 -2.59 -7.77
CA MET A 286 1.83 -3.32 -8.10
C MET A 286 2.19 -4.24 -6.94
N GLY A 287 1.47 -5.34 -6.82
CA GLY A 287 1.57 -6.27 -5.71
C GLY A 287 0.55 -7.39 -5.83
N GLU A 288 0.71 -8.42 -5.02
CA GLU A 288 -0.22 -9.56 -4.89
C GLU A 288 0.05 -10.24 -3.55
N ASP A 289 -0.53 -11.42 -3.33
CA ASP A 289 -0.37 -12.23 -2.12
C ASP A 289 1.12 -12.47 -1.79
N PHE A 290 1.56 -11.99 -0.62
CA PHE A 290 2.89 -12.21 -0.04
C PHE A 290 4.09 -11.88 -0.97
N GLN A 291 3.91 -10.91 -1.87
CA GLN A 291 4.98 -10.37 -2.70
C GLN A 291 5.90 -9.42 -1.91
N TYR A 292 6.94 -8.90 -2.56
CA TYR A 292 7.98 -8.05 -1.96
C TYR A 292 8.86 -8.77 -0.94
N GLN A 293 8.93 -10.10 -0.93
CA GLN A 293 9.91 -10.83 -0.12
C GLN A 293 11.36 -10.45 -0.48
N ASP A 294 11.59 -10.12 -1.75
CA ASP A 294 12.76 -9.36 -2.22
C ASP A 294 12.28 -8.09 -2.93
N ALA A 295 11.98 -7.05 -2.16
CA ALA A 295 11.45 -5.79 -2.66
C ALA A 295 12.32 -5.12 -3.75
N ALA A 296 13.62 -5.44 -3.81
CA ALA A 296 14.52 -4.86 -4.80
C ALA A 296 14.10 -5.23 -6.23
N MET A 297 13.59 -6.45 -6.45
CA MET A 297 13.13 -6.88 -7.78
C MET A 297 11.97 -6.03 -8.30
N TRP A 298 11.02 -5.69 -7.42
CA TRP A 298 9.97 -4.74 -7.76
C TRP A 298 10.53 -3.35 -8.03
N PHE A 299 11.22 -2.76 -7.05
CA PHE A 299 11.59 -1.36 -7.13
C PHE A 299 12.57 -1.06 -8.27
N ILE A 300 13.53 -1.92 -8.57
CA ILE A 300 14.45 -1.72 -9.72
C ILE A 300 13.67 -1.61 -11.04
N ASN A 301 12.66 -2.47 -11.24
CA ASN A 301 11.87 -2.45 -12.46
C ASN A 301 10.87 -1.30 -12.47
N LEU A 302 10.27 -0.95 -11.33
CA LEU A 302 9.38 0.22 -11.23
C LEU A 302 10.14 1.53 -11.46
N ASP A 303 11.36 1.66 -10.92
CA ASP A 303 12.21 2.84 -11.13
C ASP A 303 12.51 3.03 -12.63
N LYS A 304 12.83 1.95 -13.35
CA LYS A 304 13.03 1.97 -14.81
C LYS A 304 11.74 2.25 -15.60
N LEU A 305 10.59 1.78 -15.11
CA LEU A 305 9.29 1.99 -15.77
C LEU A 305 8.82 3.44 -15.65
N ILE A 306 9.15 4.11 -14.54
CA ILE A 306 8.76 5.50 -14.24
C ILE A 306 9.68 6.50 -14.95
N GLN A 307 10.95 6.16 -15.15
CA GLN A 307 11.96 7.01 -15.79
C GLN A 307 11.69 7.24 -17.28
#